data_AF-A0A821EEC1-F1
#
_entry.id   AF-A0A821EEC1-F1
#
_cell.length_a   1.000
_cell.length_b   1.000
_cell.length_c   1.000
_cell.angle_alpha   90.00
_cell.angle_beta   90.00
_cell.angle_gamma   90.00
#
_symmetry.space_group_name_H-M   'P 1'
#
loop_
_entity.id
_entity.type
_entity.pdbx_description
1 polymer ?
#
loop_
_entity_poly.entity_id
_entity_poly.type
_entity_poly.pdbx_seq_one_letter_code
_entity_poly.pdbx_strand_id
1 'polypeptide(L)'
;MGSHTSKKYGSSRKLQLRVPKYDLNHFGVVTVLFNPIKYKSRYESYHKFDEHMSRSGVTLLTVECIFESPESMGLPKQKFEITRANDPRHLQISAPSVLWLKENLINIAAKCLPSYVEYIAWLDADIEFE
;
A
#
# COMPACT_ATOMS: atom_id res chain seq x y z
N MET A 1 -31.90 -46.93 38.25
CA MET A 1 -32.48 -45.67 37.73
C MET A 1 -31.36 -44.66 37.59
N GLY A 2 -30.98 -44.33 36.35
CA GLY A 2 -29.86 -43.44 36.07
C GLY A 2 -29.76 -43.22 34.56
N SER A 3 -30.75 -42.54 33.99
CA SER A 3 -30.77 -42.16 32.58
C SER A 3 -29.83 -40.97 32.37
N HIS A 4 -28.72 -41.22 31.67
CA HIS A 4 -27.82 -40.20 31.15
C HIS A 4 -28.54 -39.34 30.10
N THR A 5 -28.70 -38.05 30.36
CA THR A 5 -29.14 -37.07 29.37
C THR A 5 -27.92 -36.34 28.80
N SER A 6 -27.63 -36.66 27.53
CA SER A 6 -26.55 -36.01 26.76
C SER A 6 -26.98 -34.60 26.35
N LYS A 7 -26.28 -33.56 26.83
CA LYS A 7 -26.47 -32.17 26.38
C LYS A 7 -26.01 -32.04 24.93
N LYS A 8 -26.94 -31.78 24.00
CA LYS A 8 -26.61 -31.37 22.63
C LYS A 8 -26.07 -29.94 22.65
N TYR A 9 -24.78 -29.76 22.36
CA TYR A 9 -24.19 -28.46 22.11
C TYR A 9 -24.70 -27.93 20.76
N GLY A 10 -25.35 -26.77 20.79
CA GLY A 10 -25.86 -26.08 19.60
C GLY A 10 -24.72 -25.67 18.68
N SER A 11 -24.92 -25.89 17.38
CA SER A 11 -24.05 -25.47 16.28
C SER A 11 -23.75 -23.97 16.37
N SER A 12 -22.47 -23.62 16.51
CA SER A 12 -21.99 -22.24 16.44
C SER A 12 -22.30 -21.67 15.05
N ARG A 13 -23.33 -20.81 14.96
CA ARG A 13 -23.55 -19.98 13.78
C ARG A 13 -22.34 -19.06 13.62
N LYS A 14 -21.51 -19.30 12.61
CA LYS A 14 -20.55 -18.30 12.12
C LYS A 14 -21.35 -17.04 11.82
N LEU A 15 -21.16 -15.97 12.60
CA LEU A 15 -21.59 -14.64 12.19
C LEU A 15 -20.78 -14.31 10.92
N GLN A 16 -21.38 -14.50 9.75
CA GLN A 16 -20.94 -13.80 8.57
C GLN A 16 -21.30 -12.33 8.80
N LEU A 17 -20.32 -11.54 9.24
CA LEU A 17 -20.42 -10.09 9.20
C LEU A 17 -20.78 -9.73 7.76
N ARG A 18 -22.01 -9.24 7.55
CA ARG A 18 -22.38 -8.59 6.30
C ARG A 18 -21.62 -7.27 6.29
N VAL A 19 -20.39 -7.29 5.79
CA VAL A 19 -19.63 -6.08 5.50
C VAL A 19 -20.39 -5.37 4.38
N PRO A 20 -20.90 -4.15 4.61
CA PRO A 20 -21.53 -3.36 3.54
C PRO A 20 -20.56 -3.26 2.36
N LYS A 21 -21.07 -3.35 1.14
CA LYS A 21 -20.26 -3.06 -0.04
C LYS A 21 -20.05 -1.55 -0.06
N TYR A 22 -18.93 -1.08 0.46
CA TYR A 22 -18.58 0.34 0.51
C TYR A 22 -18.33 0.87 -0.89
N ASP A 23 -18.83 2.07 -1.18
CA ASP A 23 -18.42 2.82 -2.36
C ASP A 23 -17.08 3.49 -2.05
N LEU A 24 -16.02 3.08 -2.76
CA LEU A 24 -14.66 3.55 -2.56
C LEU A 24 -14.19 4.52 -3.65
N ASN A 25 -15.11 5.01 -4.50
CA ASN A 25 -14.79 5.88 -5.62
C ASN A 25 -14.10 7.20 -5.19
N HIS A 26 -14.41 7.70 -3.99
CA HIS A 26 -13.81 8.91 -3.41
C HIS A 26 -12.66 8.63 -2.42
N PHE A 27 -12.25 7.36 -2.29
CA PHE A 27 -11.19 6.94 -1.38
C PHE A 27 -9.87 6.71 -2.14
N GLY A 28 -8.86 7.51 -1.78
CA GLY A 28 -7.52 7.43 -2.31
C GLY A 28 -6.56 6.75 -1.34
N VAL A 29 -5.68 5.91 -1.87
CA VAL A 29 -4.56 5.32 -1.14
C VAL A 29 -3.27 5.93 -1.67
N VAL A 30 -2.41 6.35 -0.76
CA VAL A 30 -1.04 6.77 -1.07
C VAL A 30 -0.08 5.71 -0.54
N THR A 31 0.84 5.26 -1.39
CA THR A 31 1.98 4.46 -0.93
C THR A 31 3.28 5.07 -1.38
N VAL A 32 4.32 4.88 -0.56
CA VAL A 32 5.66 5.43 -0.77
C VAL A 32 6.66 4.29 -0.81
N LEU A 33 7.48 4.29 -1.85
CA LEU A 33 8.49 3.28 -2.07
C LEU A 33 9.85 3.94 -2.27
N PHE A 34 10.81 3.56 -1.43
CA PHE A 34 12.23 3.77 -1.69
C PHE A 34 12.98 2.50 -1.32
N ASN A 35 13.99 2.13 -2.11
CA ASN A 35 14.73 0.88 -1.94
C ASN A 35 16.23 1.11 -2.16
N PRO A 36 16.91 1.81 -1.22
CA PRO A 36 18.33 2.19 -1.36
C PRO A 36 19.23 0.98 -1.66
N ILE A 37 18.97 -0.16 -1.03
CA ILE A 37 19.79 -1.38 -1.10
C ILE A 37 19.24 -2.39 -2.13
N LYS A 38 18.14 -2.08 -2.84
CA LYS A 38 17.52 -2.94 -3.86
C LYS A 38 17.09 -4.33 -3.36
N TYR A 39 16.51 -4.42 -2.17
CA TYR A 39 15.91 -5.66 -1.69
C TYR A 39 14.76 -6.07 -2.62
N LYS A 40 14.86 -7.27 -3.21
CA LYS A 40 13.84 -7.81 -4.13
C LYS A 40 12.45 -7.91 -3.46
N SER A 41 12.43 -8.31 -2.20
CA SER A 41 11.21 -8.47 -1.40
C SER A 41 10.37 -7.19 -1.33
N ARG A 42 11.00 -6.01 -1.33
CA ARG A 42 10.29 -4.72 -1.31
C ARG A 42 9.42 -4.54 -2.57
N TYR A 43 9.92 -4.96 -3.73
CA TYR A 43 9.16 -4.92 -4.98
C TYR A 43 8.08 -6.00 -5.02
N GLU A 44 8.39 -7.20 -4.51
CA GLU A 44 7.41 -8.29 -4.42
C GLU A 44 6.21 -7.92 -3.53
N SER A 45 6.47 -7.33 -2.35
CA SER A 45 5.43 -6.80 -1.47
C SER A 45 4.61 -5.71 -2.17
N TYR A 46 5.27 -4.77 -2.85
CA TYR A 46 4.57 -3.75 -3.62
C TYR A 46 3.61 -4.34 -4.65
N HIS A 47 4.04 -5.33 -5.44
CA HIS A 47 3.18 -5.91 -6.47
C HIS A 47 1.95 -6.61 -5.88
N LYS A 48 2.10 -7.30 -4.75
CA LYS A 48 0.95 -7.89 -4.03
C LYS A 48 0.00 -6.81 -3.51
N PHE A 49 0.55 -5.73 -2.96
CA PHE A 49 -0.21 -4.61 -2.45
C PHE A 49 -0.99 -3.90 -3.57
N ASP A 50 -0.33 -3.59 -4.69
CA ASP A 50 -0.93 -2.98 -5.89
C ASP A 50 -2.08 -3.84 -6.45
N GLU A 51 -1.87 -5.16 -6.58
CA GLU A 51 -2.92 -6.09 -6.99
C GLU A 51 -4.11 -6.05 -6.01
N HIS A 52 -3.84 -6.03 -4.71
CA HIS A 52 -4.88 -5.97 -3.69
C HIS A 52 -5.66 -4.64 -3.74
N MET A 53 -4.98 -3.49 -3.87
CA MET A 53 -5.61 -2.18 -4.02
C MET A 53 -6.51 -2.12 -5.27
N SER A 54 -6.00 -2.63 -6.39
CA SER A 54 -6.75 -2.73 -7.65
C SER A 54 -8.01 -3.57 -7.48
N ARG A 55 -7.91 -4.74 -6.84
CA ARG A 55 -9.07 -5.62 -6.55
C ARG A 55 -10.08 -5.01 -5.60
N SER A 56 -9.62 -4.17 -4.67
CA SER A 56 -10.48 -3.42 -3.74
C SER A 56 -11.18 -2.24 -4.42
N GLY A 57 -10.74 -1.81 -5.60
CA GLY A 57 -11.37 -0.73 -6.38
C GLY A 57 -11.04 0.66 -5.85
N VAL A 58 -9.95 0.83 -5.10
CA VAL A 58 -9.48 2.13 -4.62
C VAL A 58 -8.57 2.81 -5.65
N THR A 59 -8.49 4.14 -5.59
CA THR A 59 -7.48 4.88 -6.36
C THR A 59 -6.13 4.79 -5.63
N LEU A 60 -5.18 4.00 -6.14
CA LEU A 60 -3.81 3.99 -5.63
C LEU A 60 -2.94 5.04 -6.33
N LEU A 61 -2.25 5.88 -5.55
CA LEU A 61 -1.17 6.75 -5.98
C LEU A 61 0.15 6.22 -5.39
N THR A 62 1.09 5.87 -6.27
CA THR A 62 2.40 5.33 -5.89
C THR A 62 3.49 6.38 -6.09
N VAL A 63 4.22 6.69 -5.02
CA VAL A 63 5.46 7.45 -5.11
C VAL A 63 6.64 6.50 -5.07
N GLU A 64 7.49 6.54 -6.07
CA GLU A 64 8.79 5.88 -6.05
C GLU A 64 9.90 6.94 -5.98
N CYS A 65 10.76 6.78 -4.98
CA CYS A 65 11.89 7.67 -4.76
C CYS A 65 13.20 6.92 -5.01
N ILE A 66 14.04 7.52 -5.86
CA ILE A 66 15.44 7.13 -6.07
C ILE A 66 16.38 8.19 -5.49
N PHE A 67 17.66 7.87 -5.40
CA PHE A 67 18.68 8.78 -4.89
C PHE A 67 19.53 9.37 -6.02
N GLU A 68 19.86 10.66 -5.92
CA GLU A 68 20.61 11.41 -6.96
C GLU A 68 22.08 11.01 -7.06
N SER A 69 22.72 10.70 -5.93
CA SER A 69 24.12 10.28 -5.85
C SER A 69 24.26 9.04 -4.95
N PRO A 70 23.69 7.89 -5.34
CA PRO A 70 23.70 6.70 -4.51
C PRO A 70 25.13 6.20 -4.28
N GLU A 71 26.02 6.33 -5.27
CA GLU A 71 27.40 5.84 -5.17
C GLU A 71 28.19 6.59 -4.08
N SER A 72 27.98 7.90 -3.90
CA SER A 72 28.64 8.67 -2.83
C SER A 72 28.17 8.27 -1.42
N MET A 73 27.03 7.58 -1.33
CA MET A 73 26.49 7.02 -0.09
C MET A 73 26.82 5.52 0.07
N GLY A 74 27.62 4.94 -0.83
CA GLY A 74 27.91 3.51 -0.84
C GLY A 74 26.73 2.63 -1.27
N LEU A 75 25.76 3.20 -1.98
CA LEU A 75 24.55 2.52 -2.46
C LEU A 75 24.67 2.15 -3.95
N PRO A 76 23.97 1.09 -4.40
CA PRO A 76 23.93 0.72 -5.81
C PRO A 76 23.24 1.79 -6.66
N LYS A 77 23.67 1.92 -7.93
CA LYS A 77 23.03 2.77 -8.94
C LYS A 77 21.53 2.53 -9.00
N GLN A 78 20.75 3.60 -9.01
CA GLN A 78 19.29 3.52 -8.96
C GLN A 78 18.62 3.78 -10.31
N LYS A 79 17.41 3.24 -10.46
CA LYS A 79 16.44 3.56 -11.51
C LYS A 79 15.05 3.31 -10.92
N PHE A 80 14.04 3.97 -11.47
CA PHE A 80 12.65 3.65 -11.14
C PHE A 80 12.32 2.25 -11.68
N GLU A 81 11.96 1.32 -10.79
CA GLU A 81 11.63 -0.07 -11.11
C GLU A 81 10.11 -0.24 -11.26
N ILE A 82 9.35 0.40 -10.36
CA ILE A 82 7.91 0.20 -10.20
C ILE A 82 7.10 1.18 -11.04
N THR A 83 7.41 2.46 -10.92
CA THR A 83 6.61 3.54 -11.49
C THR A 83 6.88 3.73 -12.98
N ARG A 84 5.98 4.46 -13.63
CA ARG A 84 6.03 4.82 -15.04
C ARG A 84 5.74 6.30 -15.17
N ALA A 85 6.62 7.05 -15.84
CA ALA A 85 6.54 8.50 -15.94
C ALA A 85 5.25 9.02 -16.61
N ASN A 86 4.56 8.18 -17.37
CA ASN A 86 3.33 8.51 -18.08
C ASN A 86 2.04 7.97 -17.42
N ASP A 87 2.12 7.34 -16.24
CA ASP A 87 0.93 6.97 -15.48
C ASP A 87 0.59 8.09 -14.51
N PRO A 88 -0.61 8.71 -14.58
CA PRO A 88 -1.00 9.79 -13.67
C PRO A 88 -1.12 9.36 -12.21
N ARG A 89 -1.10 8.06 -11.93
CA ARG A 89 -1.12 7.48 -10.58
C ARG A 89 0.29 7.19 -10.05
N HIS A 90 1.33 7.54 -10.80
CA HIS A 90 2.72 7.32 -10.44
C HIS A 90 3.48 8.64 -10.29
N LEU A 91 4.20 8.81 -9.19
CA LEU A 91 5.13 9.91 -8.97
C LEU A 91 6.55 9.38 -8.86
N GLN A 92 7.42 9.93 -9.70
CA GLN A 92 8.85 9.63 -9.71
C GLN A 92 9.61 10.79 -9.07
N ILE A 93 10.32 10.51 -7.97
CA ILE A 93 11.08 11.51 -7.23
C ILE A 93 12.54 11.09 -7.14
N SER A 94 13.44 12.05 -7.31
CA SER A 94 14.86 11.90 -6.98
C SER A 94 15.16 12.73 -5.74
N ALA A 95 15.84 12.12 -4.76
CA ALA A 95 16.17 12.75 -3.50
C ALA A 95 17.69 12.81 -3.27
N PRO A 96 18.20 13.87 -2.62
CA PRO A 96 19.62 14.02 -2.35
C PRO A 96 20.11 13.22 -1.13
N SER A 97 19.20 12.69 -0.30
CA SER A 97 19.51 11.97 0.94
C SER A 97 18.53 10.84 1.18
N VAL A 98 18.95 9.82 1.94
CA VAL A 98 18.12 8.68 2.38
C VAL A 98 17.30 8.97 3.66
N LEU A 99 17.56 10.09 4.32
CA LEU A 99 17.00 10.39 5.65
C LEU A 99 15.69 11.18 5.55
N TRP A 100 14.73 10.86 6.43
CA TRP A 100 13.50 11.64 6.69
C TRP A 100 12.61 11.92 5.46
N LEU A 101 12.52 10.97 4.53
CA LEU A 101 11.81 11.18 3.27
C LEU A 101 10.33 10.85 3.34
N LYS A 102 9.93 9.86 4.14
CA LYS A 102 8.60 9.23 4.04
C LYS A 102 7.49 10.27 4.19
N GLU A 103 7.52 11.06 5.24
CA GLU A 103 6.51 12.07 5.55
C GLU A 103 6.48 13.18 4.49
N ASN A 104 7.65 13.59 3.98
CA ASN A 104 7.74 14.58 2.92
C ASN A 104 7.16 14.06 1.59
N LEU A 105 7.48 12.82 1.23
CA LEU A 105 6.96 12.16 0.03
C LEU A 105 5.44 11.95 0.13
N ILE A 106 4.91 11.60 1.31
CA ILE A 106 3.46 11.55 1.56
C ILE A 106 2.82 12.93 1.33
N ASN A 107 3.44 14.01 1.85
CA ASN A 107 2.94 15.37 1.66
C ASN A 107 2.94 15.80 0.18
N ILE A 108 3.93 15.36 -0.60
CA ILE A 108 3.96 15.60 -2.06
C ILE A 108 2.84 14.80 -2.73
N ALA A 109 2.71 13.51 -2.40
CA ALA A 109 1.70 12.63 -2.96
C ALA A 109 0.28 13.15 -2.73
N ALA A 110 -0.03 13.59 -1.51
CA ALA A 110 -1.35 14.08 -1.14
C ALA A 110 -1.79 15.29 -1.99
N LYS A 111 -0.84 16.09 -2.50
CA LYS A 111 -1.11 17.24 -3.39
C LYS A 111 -1.35 16.84 -4.85
N CYS A 112 -1.01 15.61 -5.22
CA CYS A 112 -1.12 15.09 -6.58
C CYS A 112 -2.33 14.17 -6.77
N LEU A 113 -3.07 13.86 -5.70
CA LEU A 113 -4.27 13.05 -5.80
C LEU A 113 -5.33 13.74 -6.68
N PRO A 114 -6.13 12.95 -7.42
CA PRO A 114 -7.24 13.50 -8.20
C PRO A 114 -8.21 14.29 -7.33
N SER A 115 -8.78 15.36 -7.88
CA SER A 115 -9.69 16.26 -7.15
C SER A 115 -10.99 15.63 -6.66
N TYR A 116 -11.34 14.43 -7.16
CA TYR A 116 -12.52 13.68 -6.72
C TYR A 116 -12.25 12.89 -5.42
N VAL A 117 -11.00 12.76 -4.98
CA VAL A 117 -10.65 12.05 -3.75
C VAL A 117 -10.99 12.93 -2.55
N GLU A 118 -11.86 12.42 -1.67
CA GLU A 118 -12.30 13.10 -0.44
C GLU A 118 -11.61 12.53 0.81
N TYR A 119 -11.24 11.26 0.76
CA TYR A 119 -10.67 10.52 1.88
C TYR A 119 -9.35 9.89 1.45
N ILE A 120 -8.32 10.01 2.30
CA ILE A 120 -6.97 9.55 1.99
C ILE A 120 -6.49 8.64 3.12
N ALA A 121 -5.93 7.49 2.75
CA ALA A 121 -5.09 6.69 3.63
C ALA A 121 -3.67 6.60 3.06
N TRP A 122 -2.65 6.85 3.89
CA TRP A 122 -1.28 6.44 3.56
C TRP A 122 -1.07 5.03 4.09
N LEU A 123 -0.56 4.14 3.23
CA LEU A 123 -0.37 2.73 3.54
C LEU A 123 1.01 2.29 3.08
N ASP A 124 1.72 1.56 3.94
CA ASP A 124 2.96 0.90 3.54
C ASP A 124 2.64 -0.28 2.63
N ALA A 125 3.45 -0.47 1.59
CA ALA A 125 3.23 -1.53 0.60
C ALA A 125 3.61 -2.94 1.12
N ASP A 126 3.99 -3.08 2.39
CA ASP A 126 4.28 -4.36 3.05
C ASP A 126 3.17 -4.83 3.99
N ILE A 127 2.03 -4.13 4.02
CA ILE A 127 0.84 -4.58 4.74
C ILE A 127 0.03 -5.58 3.91
N GLU A 128 -0.59 -6.53 4.59
CA GLU A 128 -1.53 -7.49 4.02
C GLU A 128 -2.90 -7.33 4.70
N PHE A 129 -3.97 -7.51 3.92
CA PHE A 129 -5.36 -7.42 4.39
C PHE A 129 -6.02 -8.80 4.31
N GLU A 130 -6.80 -9.16 5.33
CA GLU A 130 -7.58 -10.41 5.43
C GLU A 130 -9.03 -10.26 4.98
#